data_AF-A0A0Q9QVQ5-F1
#
_entry.id   AF-A0A0Q9QVQ5-F1
#
_cell.length_a   1.000
_cell.length_b   1.000
_cell.length_c   1.000
_cell.angle_alpha   90.00
_cell.angle_beta   90.00
_cell.angle_gamma   90.00
#
_symmetry.space_group_name_H-M   'P 1'
#
loop_
_entity.id
_entity.type
_entity.pdbx_description
1 polymer ?
#
loop_
_entity_poly.entity_id
_entity_poly.type
_entity_poly.pdbx_seq_one_letter_code
_entity_poly.pdbx_strand_id
1 'polypeptide(L)'
;MQKYSKLFVLGGALFIAGFLLLAPGISEYSTATVRDTGVHGSTWFFLAAGGVTVLASAVLVIRGLLLKRSYMNTVQTWDSRQEPEAASARPSMFGDRPAWMDRPANHMGDNYGQKRK
;
A
#
# COMPACT_ATOMS: atom_id res chain seq x y z
N MET A 1 5.79 10.63 0.12
CA MET A 1 5.05 9.45 0.63
C MET A 1 3.67 9.69 1.27
N GLN A 2 3.38 10.84 1.92
CA GLN A 2 2.14 11.02 2.71
C GLN A 2 0.81 10.84 1.96
N LYS A 3 0.73 11.14 0.65
CA LYS A 3 -0.53 11.05 -0.11
C LYS A 3 -1.01 9.61 -0.33
N TYR A 4 -0.09 8.64 -0.45
CA TYR A 4 -0.43 7.23 -0.69
C TYR A 4 -0.95 6.55 0.58
N SER A 5 -0.31 6.85 1.72
CA SER A 5 -0.73 6.32 3.03
C SER A 5 -2.19 6.68 3.35
N LYS A 6 -2.62 7.91 3.04
CA LYS A 6 -4.00 8.35 3.25
C LYS A 6 -5.03 7.53 2.45
N LEU A 7 -4.73 7.19 1.19
CA LEU A 7 -5.63 6.40 0.35
C LEU A 7 -5.75 4.94 0.85
N PHE A 8 -4.64 4.35 1.32
CA PHE A 8 -4.68 3.01 1.91
C PHE A 8 -5.43 2.98 3.24
N VAL A 9 -5.20 3.97 4.12
CA VAL A 9 -5.91 4.06 5.41
C VAL A 9 -7.41 4.30 5.20
N LEU A 10 -7.78 5.22 4.31
CA LEU A 10 -9.18 5.49 3.97
C LEU A 10 -9.84 4.26 3.32
N GLY A 11 -9.16 3.61 2.38
CA GLY A 11 -9.65 2.40 1.73
C GLY A 11 -9.84 1.25 2.73
N GLY A 12 -8.87 1.02 3.61
CA GLY A 12 -8.97 0.01 4.67
C GLY A 12 -10.11 0.29 5.65
N ALA A 13 -10.27 1.54 6.09
CA ALA A 13 -11.37 1.93 6.97
C ALA A 13 -12.74 1.73 6.30
N LEU A 14 -12.87 2.09 5.01
CA LEU A 14 -14.09 1.87 4.22
C LEU A 14 -14.38 0.39 4.01
N PHE A 15 -13.35 -0.45 3.84
CA PHE A 15 -13.52 -1.89 3.71
C PHE A 15 -14.11 -2.49 5.00
N ILE A 16 -13.57 -2.10 6.16
CA ILE A 16 -14.09 -2.55 7.47
C ILE A 16 -15.54 -2.06 7.66
N ALA A 17 -15.81 -0.78 7.39
CA ALA A 17 -17.17 -0.22 7.51
C ALA A 17 -18.16 -0.93 6.57
N GLY A 18 -17.76 -1.19 5.32
CA GLY A 18 -18.56 -1.91 4.34
C GLY A 18 -18.86 -3.34 4.79
N PHE A 19 -17.89 -4.04 5.38
CA PHE A 19 -18.07 -5.38 5.92
C PHE A 19 -19.05 -5.41 7.10
N LEU A 20 -18.94 -4.43 8.01
CA LEU A 20 -19.86 -4.29 9.14
C LEU A 20 -21.31 -4.03 8.71
N LEU A 21 -21.51 -3.33 7.58
CA LEU A 21 -22.83 -3.10 6.99
C LEU A 21 -23.37 -4.33 6.25
N LEU A 22 -22.50 -5.11 5.62
CA LEU A 22 -22.87 -6.32 4.88
C LEU A 22 -23.31 -7.47 5.80
N ALA A 23 -22.64 -7.63 6.95
CA ALA A 23 -22.89 -8.71 7.89
C ALA A 23 -24.38 -8.84 8.34
N PRO A 24 -25.05 -7.78 8.82
CA PRO A 24 -26.47 -7.87 9.17
C PRO A 24 -27.36 -8.14 7.96
N GLY A 25 -27.06 -7.55 6.79
CA GLY A 25 -27.81 -7.79 5.56
C GLY A 25 -27.75 -9.26 5.10
N ILE A 26 -26.58 -9.89 5.14
CA ILE A 26 -26.42 -11.32 4.80
C ILE A 26 -27.16 -12.19 5.82
N SER A 27 -27.03 -11.88 7.10
CA SER A 27 -27.68 -12.63 8.17
C SER A 27 -29.20 -12.60 8.02
N GLU A 28 -29.81 -11.43 7.87
CA GLU A 28 -31.25 -11.28 7.68
C GLU A 28 -31.73 -11.98 6.41
N TYR A 29 -31.02 -11.79 5.30
CA TYR A 29 -31.37 -12.44 4.02
C TYR A 29 -31.35 -13.98 4.14
N SER A 30 -30.32 -14.53 4.80
CA SER A 30 -30.23 -15.97 5.02
C SER A 30 -31.39 -16.49 5.88
N THR A 31 -31.74 -15.78 6.96
CA THR A 31 -32.86 -16.17 7.82
C THR A 31 -34.21 -16.06 7.11
N ALA A 32 -34.40 -15.04 6.28
CA ALA A 32 -35.62 -14.85 5.51
C ALA A 32 -35.81 -15.97 4.48
N THR A 33 -34.71 -16.39 3.83
CA THR A 33 -34.69 -17.49 2.86
C THR A 33 -35.00 -18.82 3.54
N VAL A 34 -34.42 -19.09 4.72
CA VAL A 34 -34.66 -20.34 5.46
C VAL A 34 -36.08 -20.42 6.03
N ARG A 35 -36.64 -19.28 6.45
CA ARG A 35 -37.99 -19.20 7.03
C ARG A 35 -39.11 -19.00 5.99
N ASP A 36 -38.76 -18.89 4.71
CA ASP A 36 -39.67 -18.59 3.61
C ASP A 36 -40.54 -17.36 3.88
N THR A 37 -39.94 -16.38 4.56
CA THR A 37 -40.57 -15.10 4.91
C THR A 37 -40.07 -13.99 4.00
N GLY A 38 -40.93 -13.01 3.68
CA GLY A 38 -40.54 -11.86 2.90
C GLY A 38 -39.33 -11.11 3.51
N VAL A 39 -38.36 -10.79 2.66
CA VAL A 39 -37.17 -10.02 3.05
C VAL A 39 -37.60 -8.59 3.41
N HIS A 40 -37.19 -8.11 4.57
CA HIS A 40 -37.46 -6.74 4.99
C HIS A 40 -36.74 -5.73 4.09
N GLY A 41 -37.36 -4.58 3.82
CA GLY A 41 -36.76 -3.54 2.98
C GLY A 41 -35.40 -3.03 3.48
N SER A 42 -35.18 -3.08 4.81
CA SER A 42 -33.90 -2.73 5.44
C SER A 42 -32.75 -3.66 5.03
N THR A 43 -33.03 -4.95 4.81
CA THR A 43 -32.02 -5.94 4.40
C THR A 43 -31.40 -5.58 3.06
N TRP A 44 -32.22 -5.14 2.10
CA TRP A 44 -31.75 -4.66 0.80
C TRP A 44 -30.88 -3.41 0.92
N PHE A 45 -31.24 -2.50 1.83
CA PHE A 45 -30.42 -1.32 2.10
C PHE A 45 -29.03 -1.70 2.63
N PHE A 46 -28.95 -2.60 3.61
CA PHE A 46 -27.66 -3.05 4.16
C PHE A 46 -26.80 -3.78 3.14
N LEU A 47 -27.39 -4.64 2.32
CA LEU A 47 -26.68 -5.34 1.24
C LEU A 47 -26.17 -4.36 0.17
N ALA A 48 -27.02 -3.44 -0.28
CA ALA A 48 -26.64 -2.46 -1.29
C ALA A 48 -25.59 -1.48 -0.75
N ALA A 49 -25.80 -0.91 0.43
CA ALA A 49 -24.87 0.03 1.06
C ALA A 49 -23.53 -0.67 1.34
N GLY A 50 -23.53 -1.83 1.98
CA GLY A 50 -22.31 -2.60 2.25
C GLY A 50 -21.57 -2.96 0.96
N GLY A 51 -22.29 -3.47 -0.06
CA GLY A 51 -21.73 -3.83 -1.36
C GLY A 51 -21.06 -2.67 -2.07
N VAL A 52 -21.74 -1.51 -2.16
CA VAL A 52 -21.18 -0.28 -2.76
C VAL A 52 -19.94 0.18 -2.00
N THR A 53 -19.97 0.11 -0.66
CA THR A 53 -18.85 0.55 0.18
C THR A 53 -17.62 -0.34 -0.02
N VAL A 54 -17.81 -1.66 -0.10
CA VAL A 54 -16.73 -2.62 -0.38
C VAL A 54 -16.14 -2.39 -1.78
N LEU A 55 -16.97 -2.18 -2.80
CA LEU A 55 -16.49 -1.86 -4.14
C LEU A 55 -15.69 -0.54 -4.17
N ALA A 56 -16.19 0.51 -3.51
CA ALA A 56 -15.48 1.78 -3.40
C ALA A 56 -14.11 1.61 -2.70
N SER A 57 -14.06 0.79 -1.65
CA SER A 57 -12.80 0.47 -0.95
C SER A 57 -11.80 -0.24 -1.86
N ALA A 58 -12.26 -1.23 -2.65
CA ALA A 58 -11.41 -1.98 -3.58
C ALA A 58 -10.82 -1.05 -4.64
N VAL A 59 -11.63 -0.15 -5.20
CA VAL A 59 -11.17 0.86 -6.18
C VAL A 59 -10.09 1.76 -5.57
N LEU A 60 -10.27 2.22 -4.33
CA LEU A 60 -9.28 3.06 -3.65
C LEU A 60 -7.95 2.33 -3.40
N VAL A 61 -8.02 1.07 -2.96
CA VAL A 61 -6.82 0.23 -2.73
C VAL A 61 -6.09 -0.04 -4.05
N ILE A 62 -6.81 -0.42 -5.10
CA ILE A 62 -6.25 -0.65 -6.44
C ILE A 62 -5.59 0.62 -6.96
N ARG A 63 -6.26 1.77 -6.85
CA ARG A 63 -5.68 3.06 -7.26
C ARG A 63 -4.42 3.40 -6.46
N GLY A 64 -4.42 3.13 -5.15
CA GLY A 64 -3.24 3.28 -4.30
C GLY A 64 -2.08 2.40 -4.75
N LEU A 65 -2.33 1.14 -5.10
CA LEU A 65 -1.33 0.20 -5.63
C LEU A 65 -0.77 0.65 -6.99
N LEU A 66 -1.62 1.08 -7.91
CA LEU A 66 -1.20 1.56 -9.23
C LEU A 66 -0.32 2.81 -9.12
N LEU A 67 -0.70 3.76 -8.26
CA LEU A 67 0.10 4.96 -8.00
C LEU A 67 1.43 4.62 -7.34
N LYS A 68 1.47 3.68 -6.40
CA LYS A 68 2.72 3.19 -5.79
C LYS A 68 3.62 2.56 -6.86
N ARG A 69 3.08 1.72 -7.74
CA ARG A 69 3.84 1.08 -8.82
C ARG A 69 4.39 2.12 -9.82
N SER A 70 3.58 3.10 -10.19
CA SER A 70 4.01 4.21 -11.05
C SER A 70 5.12 5.05 -10.40
N TYR A 71 5.02 5.32 -9.10
CA TYR A 71 6.06 6.04 -8.34
C TYR A 71 7.37 5.26 -8.27
N MET A 72 7.32 3.94 -8.06
CA MET A 72 8.52 3.10 -8.04
C MET A 72 9.19 2.98 -9.42
N ASN A 73 8.41 3.12 -10.50
CA ASN A 73 8.91 3.05 -11.88
C ASN A 73 9.33 4.42 -12.43
N THR A 74 9.10 5.52 -11.71
CA THR A 74 9.55 6.85 -12.15
C THR A 74 10.97 7.08 -11.68
N VAL A 75 11.82 7.59 -12.58
CA VAL A 75 13.21 7.91 -12.29
C VAL A 75 13.24 8.98 -11.19
N GLN A 76 13.75 8.62 -10.01
CA GLN A 76 13.90 9.57 -8.91
C GLN A 76 14.90 10.66 -9.32
N THR A 77 14.40 11.88 -9.51
CA THR A 77 15.23 13.07 -9.69
C THR A 77 15.84 13.47 -8.35
N TRP A 78 16.99 14.17 -8.36
CA TRP A 78 17.74 14.56 -7.17
C TRP A 78 16.89 15.24 -6.08
N ASP A 79 15.87 16.01 -6.46
CA ASP A 79 14.90 16.67 -5.56
C ASP A 79 13.88 15.73 -4.90
N SER A 80 13.65 14.53 -5.45
CA SER A 80 12.65 13.57 -4.98
C SER A 80 13.22 12.44 -4.11
N ARG A 81 14.55 12.43 -3.90
CA ARG A 81 15.20 11.54 -2.93
C ARG A 81 14.76 11.97 -1.53
N GLN A 82 13.70 11.36 -1.01
CA GLN A 82 13.68 11.06 0.42
C GLN A 82 14.87 10.12 0.62
N GLU A 83 15.95 10.62 1.21
CA GLU A 83 17.09 9.78 1.57
C GLU A 83 16.53 8.59 2.35
N PRO A 84 16.56 7.36 1.80
CA PRO A 84 16.36 6.22 2.66
C PRO A 84 17.45 6.34 3.71
N GLU A 85 17.08 6.28 5.00
CA GLU A 85 18.07 6.12 6.07
C GLU A 85 19.05 5.07 5.57
N ALA A 86 20.32 5.46 5.36
CA ALA A 86 21.30 4.66 4.62
C ALA A 86 21.51 3.26 5.24
N ALA A 87 21.01 3.04 6.45
CA ALA A 87 20.92 1.76 7.13
C ALA A 87 19.87 0.79 6.55
N SER A 88 18.75 1.28 5.99
CA SER A 88 17.58 0.47 5.63
C SER A 88 17.66 -0.21 4.25
N ALA A 89 18.55 0.24 3.37
CA ALA A 89 18.74 -0.31 2.03
C ALA A 89 19.91 -1.31 1.94
N ARG A 90 20.63 -1.56 3.03
CA ARG A 90 21.74 -2.51 3.06
C ARG A 90 21.18 -3.94 3.19
N PRO A 91 21.52 -4.87 2.26
CA PRO A 91 21.27 -6.29 2.45
C PRO A 91 21.78 -6.72 3.84
N SER A 92 20.99 -7.50 4.58
CA SER A 92 21.31 -7.90 5.98
C SER A 92 22.69 -8.58 6.12
N MET A 93 23.21 -9.13 5.03
CA MET A 93 24.54 -9.75 4.94
C MET A 93 25.72 -8.75 5.07
N PHE A 94 25.45 -7.44 5.04
CA PHE A 94 26.46 -6.37 5.15
C PHE A 94 26.30 -5.50 6.42
N GLY A 95 25.47 -5.95 7.38
CA GLY A 95 25.16 -5.21 8.61
C GLY A 95 26.38 -4.88 9.49
N ASP A 96 27.37 -5.76 9.52
CA ASP A 96 28.51 -5.66 10.46
C ASP A 96 29.70 -4.83 9.93
N ARG A 97 29.66 -4.37 8.68
CA ARG A 97 30.76 -3.60 8.08
C ARG A 97 30.35 -2.14 7.81
N PRO A 98 31.24 -1.15 8.06
CA PRO A 98 30.88 0.26 7.89
C PRO A 98 30.59 0.62 6.42
N ALA A 99 29.64 1.54 6.20
CA ALA A 99 29.03 1.89 4.90
C ALA A 99 29.99 2.25 3.76
N TRP A 100 31.19 2.71 4.08
CA TRP A 100 32.20 3.08 3.09
C TRP A 100 32.89 1.86 2.43
N MET A 101 32.78 0.66 3.01
CA MET A 101 33.35 -0.59 2.50
C MET A 101 32.47 -1.30 1.46
N ASP A 102 31.20 -0.89 1.30
CA ASP A 102 30.26 -1.53 0.37
C ASP A 102 30.39 -1.05 -1.08
N ARG A 103 31.29 -0.11 -1.34
CA ARG A 103 31.46 0.45 -2.68
C ARG A 103 32.21 -0.56 -3.57
N PRO A 104 31.70 -0.88 -4.77
CA PRO A 104 32.46 -1.68 -5.73
C PRO A 104 33.79 -0.96 -6.03
N ALA A 105 34.87 -1.73 -6.19
CA ALA A 105 36.27 -1.29 -6.12
C ALA A 105 36.73 -0.19 -7.11
N ASN A 106 35.82 0.44 -7.86
CA ASN A 106 36.12 1.41 -8.92
C ASN A 106 35.28 2.68 -8.81
N HIS A 107 35.26 3.36 -7.65
CA HIS A 107 34.70 4.71 -7.54
C HIS A 107 35.78 5.79 -7.59
N MET A 108 35.48 6.86 -8.33
CA MET A 108 36.30 8.04 -8.65
C MET A 108 36.81 8.81 -7.42
N GLY A 109 37.74 8.21 -6.68
CA GLY A 109 38.36 8.78 -5.48
C GLY A 109 39.70 8.13 -5.13
N ASP A 110 39.96 6.92 -5.64
CA ASP A 110 41.27 6.27 -5.57
C ASP A 110 42.22 6.83 -6.63
N ASN A 111 42.67 8.06 -6.39
CA ASN A 111 43.74 8.71 -7.13
C ASN A 111 45.10 8.06 -6.75
N TYR A 112 45.31 6.81 -7.17
CA TYR A 112 46.63 6.16 -7.22
C TYR A 112 47.26 6.26 -8.62
N GLY A 113 46.73 7.10 -9.52
CA GLY A 113 47.39 7.45 -10.77
C GLY A 113 48.68 8.24 -10.50
N GLN A 114 49.78 7.86 -11.16
CA GLN A 114 51.08 8.53 -11.06
C GLN A 114 50.92 10.06 -11.15
N LYS A 115 51.21 10.75 -10.05
CA LYS A 115 51.39 12.21 -10.07
C LYS A 115 52.58 12.47 -11.00
N ARG A 116 52.30 13.09 -12.16
CA ARG A 116 53.36 13.55 -13.07
C ARG A 116 54.31 14.47 -12.28
N LYS A 117 55.60 14.16 -12.36
CA LYS A 117 56.69 14.97 -11.80
C LYS A 117 56.75 16.34 -12.45
#